data_AF-A0A3M1AZV0-F1
#
_entry.id   AF-A0A3M1AZV0-F1
#
_cell.length_a   1.000
_cell.length_b   1.000
_cell.length_c   1.000
_cell.angle_alpha   90.00
_cell.angle_beta   90.00
_cell.angle_gamma   90.00
#
_symmetry.space_group_name_H-M   'P 1'
#
loop_
_entity.id
_entity.type
_entity.pdbx_description
1 polymer ?
#
loop_
_entity_poly.entity_id
_entity_poly.type
_entity_poly.pdbx_seq_one_letter_code
_entity_poly.pdbx_strand_id
1 'polypeptide(L)'
;MIELPIGRHPRAPHLRAVRQQGGKPAKTSFTVVARASRSTLLRLTLETGRTHQIRVHLAAIGHPIVGDAAYGARRLPPSESRKFPALHAASLAFRHPLSGEEHRYESPLPEDFRSLLTSIEGQIPWIDR
;
A
#
# COMPACT_ATOMS: atom_id res chain seq x y z
N MET A 1 7.62 2.48 10.51
CA MET A 1 6.21 2.73 10.89
C MET A 1 5.85 4.16 10.50
N ILE A 2 4.59 4.42 10.13
CA ILE A 2 4.06 5.75 9.79
C ILE A 2 2.87 6.04 10.70
N GLU A 3 2.96 7.11 11.49
CA GLU A 3 1.90 7.57 12.39
C GLU A 3 1.52 9.01 12.05
N LEU A 4 0.64 9.16 11.05
CA LEU A 4 0.19 10.47 10.58
C LEU A 4 -1.35 10.49 10.53
N PRO A 5 -2.03 11.43 11.19
CA PRO A 5 -3.49 11.49 11.18
C PRO A 5 -4.02 11.82 9.78
N ILE A 6 -5.12 11.18 9.38
CA ILE A 6 -5.70 11.32 8.05
C ILE A 6 -7.09 11.97 8.11
N GLY A 7 -7.31 12.98 7.29
CA GLY A 7 -8.59 13.64 7.09
C GLY A 7 -8.95 13.81 5.61
N ARG A 8 -10.07 14.50 5.34
CA ARG A 8 -10.43 14.92 3.98
C ARG A 8 -9.42 15.95 3.47
N HIS A 9 -9.08 15.88 2.19
CA HIS A 9 -8.22 16.90 1.59
C HIS A 9 -9.00 18.23 1.47
N PRO A 10 -8.43 19.37 1.90
CA PRO A 10 -9.18 20.63 2.07
C PRO A 10 -9.73 21.19 0.75
N ARG A 11 -9.01 20.99 -0.35
CA ARG A 11 -9.36 21.51 -1.69
C ARG A 11 -9.90 20.44 -2.65
N ALA A 12 -9.91 19.17 -2.23
CA ALA A 12 -10.26 18.05 -3.11
C ALA A 12 -10.99 16.96 -2.28
N PRO A 13 -12.29 17.11 -2.03
CA PRO A 13 -13.01 16.29 -1.04
C PRO A 13 -12.99 14.77 -1.30
N HIS A 14 -12.81 14.36 -2.56
CA HIS A 14 -12.66 12.97 -2.99
C HIS A 14 -11.29 12.36 -2.58
N LEU A 15 -10.31 13.20 -2.24
CA LEU A 15 -9.00 12.78 -1.75
C LEU A 15 -8.92 12.82 -0.22
N ARG A 16 -7.82 12.27 0.27
CA ARG A 16 -7.44 12.27 1.69
C ARG A 16 -6.08 12.94 1.82
N ALA A 17 -5.80 13.47 3.00
CA ALA A 17 -4.54 14.14 3.27
C ALA A 17 -4.12 13.89 4.71
N VAL A 18 -2.83 14.00 4.97
CA VAL A 18 -2.34 14.12 6.34
C VAL A 18 -2.86 15.43 6.92
N ARG A 19 -3.55 15.36 8.05
CA ARG A 19 -4.26 16.49 8.68
C ARG A 19 -4.02 16.46 10.18
N GLN A 20 -3.11 17.29 10.65
CA GLN A 20 -2.84 17.41 12.10
C GLN A 20 -4.08 17.90 12.86
N GLN A 21 -4.82 18.85 12.28
CA GLN A 21 -6.09 19.32 12.81
C GLN A 21 -7.26 18.63 12.10
N GLY A 22 -8.14 17.99 12.88
CA GLY A 22 -9.34 17.32 12.40
C GLY A 22 -9.11 16.01 11.64
N GLY A 23 -7.87 15.52 11.56
CA GLY A 23 -7.58 14.17 11.05
C GLY A 23 -7.85 13.10 12.11
N LYS A 24 -8.21 11.90 11.66
CA LYS A 24 -8.35 10.73 12.54
C LYS A 24 -7.00 10.01 12.65
N PRO A 25 -6.62 9.51 13.84
CA PRO A 25 -5.41 8.71 14.01
C PRO A 25 -5.34 7.55 13.01
N ALA A 26 -4.16 7.39 12.41
CA ALA A 26 -3.89 6.34 11.44
C ALA A 26 -2.46 5.82 11.59
N LYS A 27 -2.31 4.50 11.55
CA LYS A 27 -1.04 3.80 11.78
C LYS A 27 -0.82 2.71 10.74
N THR A 28 0.32 2.82 10.04
CA THR A 28 0.75 1.86 9.01
C THR A 28 2.16 1.40 9.30
N SER A 29 2.33 0.12 9.59
CA SER A 29 3.62 -0.52 9.73
C SER A 29 4.07 -1.08 8.38
N PHE A 30 5.39 -1.04 8.12
CA PHE A 30 5.93 -1.53 6.86
C PHE A 30 7.30 -2.18 7.05
N THR A 31 7.57 -3.19 6.23
CA THR A 31 8.87 -3.85 6.11
C THR A 31 9.31 -3.79 4.67
N VAL A 32 10.57 -3.40 4.44
CA VAL A 32 11.16 -3.45 3.10
C VAL A 32 11.44 -4.89 2.74
N VAL A 33 10.85 -5.32 1.63
CA VAL A 33 10.97 -6.67 1.09
C VAL A 33 12.16 -6.77 0.15
N ALA A 34 12.17 -5.86 -0.82
CA ALA A 34 13.14 -5.81 -1.90
C ALA A 34 13.26 -4.35 -2.35
N ARG A 35 14.46 -3.99 -2.79
CA ARG A 35 14.74 -2.67 -3.38
C ARG A 35 15.12 -2.88 -4.83
N ALA A 36 14.51 -2.10 -5.70
CA ALA A 36 14.92 -1.96 -7.09
C ALA A 36 15.52 -0.57 -7.30
N SER A 37 16.04 -0.30 -8.50
CA SER A 37 16.68 0.98 -8.83
C SER A 37 15.75 2.20 -8.65
N ARG A 38 14.45 2.04 -8.92
CA ARG A 38 13.46 3.15 -8.93
C ARG A 38 12.24 2.91 -8.05
N SER A 39 12.14 1.75 -7.42
CA SER A 39 10.98 1.34 -6.64
C SER A 39 11.39 0.45 -5.47
N THR A 40 10.46 0.22 -4.55
CA THR A 40 10.68 -0.63 -3.38
C THR A 40 9.44 -1.45 -3.14
N LEU A 41 9.60 -2.76 -3.01
CA LEU A 41 8.52 -3.64 -2.59
C LEU A 41 8.41 -3.57 -1.06
N LEU A 42 7.20 -3.28 -0.58
CA LEU A 42 6.90 -3.18 0.84
C LEU A 42 5.85 -4.22 1.23
N ARG A 43 6.06 -4.85 2.39
CA ARG A 43 4.99 -5.53 3.12
C ARG A 43 4.41 -4.54 4.12
N LEU A 44 3.09 -4.38 4.11
CA LEU A 44 2.39 -3.39 4.91
C LEU A 44 1.46 -4.10 5.90
N THR A 45 1.35 -3.57 7.11
CA THR A 45 0.41 -4.03 8.14
C THR A 45 -0.37 -2.83 8.65
N LEU A 46 -1.69 -2.98 8.70
CA LEU A 46 -2.62 -1.93 9.12
C LEU A 46 -3.08 -2.17 10.55
N GLU A 47 -2.80 -1.20 11.42
CA GLU A 47 -3.40 -1.13 12.76
C GLU A 47 -4.72 -0.35 12.75
N THR A 48 -4.91 0.47 11.71
CA THR A 48 -6.14 1.23 11.44
C THR A 48 -6.53 1.12 9.97
N GLY A 49 -7.83 1.26 9.66
CA GLY A 49 -8.36 1.19 8.29
C GLY A 49 -8.97 2.50 7.79
N ARG A 50 -8.20 3.60 7.72
CA ARG A 50 -8.73 4.87 7.16
C ARG A 50 -8.80 4.82 5.63
N THR A 51 -9.74 5.55 5.04
CA THR A 51 -9.85 5.69 3.58
C THR A 51 -8.52 6.12 2.98
N HIS A 52 -8.03 5.40 1.96
CA HIS A 52 -6.76 5.66 1.28
C HIS A 52 -5.53 5.69 2.19
N GLN A 53 -5.58 5.08 3.39
CA GLN A 53 -4.53 5.24 4.41
C GLN A 53 -3.13 4.96 3.89
N ILE A 54 -2.91 3.79 3.28
CA ILE A 54 -1.61 3.39 2.73
C ILE A 54 -1.15 4.39 1.66
N ARG A 55 -2.04 4.74 0.74
CA ARG A 55 -1.77 5.64 -0.39
C ARG A 55 -1.31 7.03 0.09
N VAL A 56 -2.04 7.59 1.07
CA VAL A 56 -1.73 8.91 1.66
C VAL A 56 -0.46 8.87 2.47
N HIS A 57 -0.28 7.85 3.34
CA HIS A 57 0.90 7.71 4.18
C HIS A 57 2.17 7.58 3.37
N LEU A 58 2.18 6.70 2.37
CA LEU A 58 3.34 6.48 1.52
C LEU A 58 3.67 7.72 0.68
N ALA A 59 2.67 8.41 0.14
CA ALA A 59 2.88 9.68 -0.55
C ALA A 59 3.42 10.79 0.38
N ALA A 60 2.92 10.87 1.62
CA ALA A 60 3.35 11.86 2.59
C ALA A 60 4.82 11.72 3.01
N ILE A 61 5.38 10.50 2.95
CA ILE A 61 6.80 10.25 3.22
C ILE A 61 7.66 10.23 1.94
N GLY A 62 7.12 10.67 0.79
CA GLY A 62 7.86 10.76 -0.47
C GLY A 62 7.98 9.47 -1.28
N HIS A 63 7.24 8.41 -0.92
CA HIS A 63 7.26 7.12 -1.60
C HIS A 63 5.88 6.71 -2.14
N PRO A 64 5.24 7.51 -3.03
CA PRO A 64 3.92 7.20 -3.55
C PRO A 64 3.87 5.86 -4.28
N ILE A 65 2.71 5.19 -4.22
CA ILE A 65 2.52 3.86 -4.82
C ILE A 65 2.60 3.95 -6.35
N VAL A 66 3.32 3.02 -6.99
CA VAL A 66 3.37 2.91 -8.46
C VAL A 66 1.95 2.81 -9.03
N GLY A 67 1.65 3.61 -10.07
CA GLY A 67 0.33 3.63 -10.72
C GLY A 67 -0.74 4.40 -9.96
N ASP A 68 -0.41 5.06 -8.85
CA ASP A 68 -1.34 5.91 -8.11
C ASP A 68 -1.39 7.36 -8.63
N ALA A 69 -2.23 7.58 -9.64
CA ALA A 69 -2.42 8.90 -10.24
C ALA A 69 -2.95 9.97 -9.24
N ALA A 70 -3.64 9.56 -8.16
CA ALA A 70 -4.26 10.50 -7.24
C ALA A 70 -3.30 11.06 -6.18
N TYR A 71 -2.24 10.31 -5.85
CA TYR A 71 -1.28 10.67 -4.80
C TYR A 71 0.15 10.88 -5.33
N GLY A 72 0.28 11.18 -6.62
CA GLY A 72 1.52 11.67 -7.20
C GLY A 72 2.56 10.59 -7.53
N ALA A 73 2.12 9.40 -7.95
CA ALA A 73 3.04 8.38 -8.44
C ALA A 73 3.97 8.93 -9.52
N ARG A 74 5.28 8.70 -9.36
CA ARG A 74 6.28 9.10 -10.35
C ARG A 74 6.02 8.36 -11.66
N ARG A 75 6.24 9.02 -12.79
CA ARG A 75 6.26 8.35 -14.09
C ARG A 75 7.47 7.42 -14.16
N LEU A 76 7.20 6.13 -14.27
CA LEU A 76 8.18 5.08 -14.51
C LEU A 76 8.16 4.68 -16.00
N PRO A 77 9.20 4.00 -16.51
CA PRO A 77 9.14 3.38 -17.83
C PRO A 77 7.93 2.47 -17.96
N PRO A 78 7.40 2.26 -19.19
CA PRO A 78 6.25 1.39 -19.40
C PRO A 78 6.37 0.02 -18.73
N SER A 79 7.56 -0.59 -18.75
CA SER A 79 7.86 -1.89 -18.13
C SER A 79 7.71 -1.93 -16.61
N GLU A 80 7.91 -0.80 -15.93
CA GLU A 80 7.83 -0.67 -14.45
C GLU A 80 6.57 0.10 -14.01
N SER A 81 5.70 0.45 -14.96
CA SER A 81 4.51 1.27 -14.71
C SER A 81 3.24 0.42 -14.62
N ARG A 82 2.21 0.93 -13.93
CA ARG A 82 0.88 0.33 -13.92
C ARG A 82 -0.20 1.40 -14.03
N LYS A 83 -1.35 0.99 -14.58
CA LYS A 83 -2.54 1.85 -14.70
C LYS A 83 -3.21 2.12 -13.36
N PHE A 84 -3.14 1.17 -12.43
CA PHE A 84 -3.76 1.24 -11.11
C PHE A 84 -2.70 1.11 -10.02
N PRO A 85 -2.99 1.57 -8.79
CA PRO A 85 -2.05 1.45 -7.68
C PRO A 85 -1.55 0.02 -7.48
N ALA A 86 -0.23 -0.16 -7.41
CA ALA A 86 0.41 -1.43 -7.07
C ALA A 86 0.25 -1.73 -5.56
N LEU A 87 -0.99 -1.96 -5.15
CA LEU A 87 -1.40 -2.27 -3.78
C LEU A 87 -2.28 -3.52 -3.77
N HIS A 88 -1.83 -4.57 -3.10
CA HIS A 88 -2.53 -5.86 -3.03
C HIS A 88 -2.83 -6.24 -1.57
N ALA A 89 -4.07 -6.66 -1.30
CA ALA A 89 -4.47 -7.18 0.00
C ALA A 89 -4.14 -8.69 0.05
N ALA A 90 -2.88 -9.00 0.37
CA ALA A 90 -2.37 -10.38 0.30
C ALA A 90 -2.94 -11.32 1.36
N SER A 91 -3.28 -10.82 2.55
CA SER A 91 -3.86 -11.63 3.61
C SER A 91 -4.80 -10.84 4.51
N LEU A 92 -5.75 -11.56 5.10
CA LEU A 92 -6.70 -11.06 6.09
C LEU A 92 -6.79 -12.09 7.22
N ALA A 93 -6.63 -11.64 8.46
CA ALA A 93 -6.82 -12.47 9.63
C ALA A 93 -7.73 -11.75 10.62
N PHE A 94 -8.68 -12.48 11.21
CA PHE A 94 -9.57 -11.95 12.23
C PHE A 94 -10.11 -13.08 13.11
N ARG A 95 -10.53 -12.71 14.32
CA ARG A 95 -11.28 -13.60 15.19
C ARG A 95 -12.75 -13.57 14.77
N HIS A 96 -13.31 -14.73 14.44
CA HIS A 96 -14.70 -14.81 14.01
C HIS A 96 -15.64 -14.37 15.14
N PRO A 97 -16.59 -13.45 14.88
CA PRO A 97 -17.36 -12.80 15.95
C PRO A 97 -18.33 -13.72 16.68
N LEU A 98 -18.73 -14.84 16.06
CA LEU A 98 -19.67 -15.80 16.66
C LEU A 98 -18.97 -17.01 17.28
N SER A 99 -18.02 -17.62 16.56
CA SER A 99 -17.32 -18.83 17.03
C SER A 99 -16.11 -18.53 17.90
N GLY A 100 -15.54 -17.32 17.82
CA GLY A 100 -14.32 -16.95 18.52
C GLY A 100 -13.04 -17.60 17.96
N GLU A 101 -13.14 -18.35 16.87
CA GLU A 101 -12.00 -19.00 16.21
C GLU A 101 -11.18 -17.99 15.41
N GLU A 102 -9.89 -18.27 15.23
CA GLU A 102 -9.04 -17.47 14.36
C GLU A 102 -9.18 -17.94 12.91
N HIS A 103 -9.59 -17.03 12.03
CA HIS A 103 -9.63 -17.27 10.61
C HIS A 103 -8.53 -16.48 9.90
N ARG A 104 -7.89 -17.13 8.93
CA ARG A 104 -6.90 -16.53 8.04
C ARG A 104 -7.26 -16.86 6.61
N TYR A 105 -7.24 -15.82 5.77
CA TYR A 105 -7.44 -15.91 4.34
C TYR A 105 -6.26 -15.28 3.64
N GLU A 106 -5.88 -15.87 2.52
CA GLU A 106 -4.80 -15.39 1.66
C GLU A 106 -5.32 -15.21 0.24
N SER A 107 -4.80 -14.19 -0.46
CA SER A 107 -5.16 -13.90 -1.84
C SER A 107 -3.88 -13.92 -2.68
N PRO A 108 -3.78 -14.83 -3.67
CA PRO A 108 -2.58 -14.93 -4.50
C PRO A 108 -2.33 -13.61 -5.24
N LEU A 109 -1.06 -13.33 -5.55
CA LEU A 109 -0.70 -12.17 -6.36
C LEU A 109 -1.32 -12.30 -7.75
N PRO A 110 -2.08 -11.28 -8.22
CA PRO A 110 -2.57 -11.25 -9.58
C PRO A 110 -1.43 -11.24 -10.61
N GLU A 111 -1.69 -11.72 -11.82
CA GLU A 111 -0.67 -11.87 -12.87
C GLU A 111 0.01 -10.54 -13.24
N ASP A 112 -0.75 -9.44 -13.24
CA ASP A 112 -0.21 -8.12 -13.54
C ASP A 112 0.75 -7.60 -12.45
N PHE A 113 0.59 -8.03 -11.19
CA PHE A 113 1.59 -7.81 -10.14
C PHE A 113 2.83 -8.67 -10.38
N ARG A 114 2.67 -9.96 -10.71
CA ARG A 114 3.80 -10.86 -11.00
C ARG A 114 4.67 -10.31 -12.12
N SER A 115 4.04 -9.89 -13.22
CA SER A 115 4.71 -9.26 -14.36
C SER A 115 5.49 -7.99 -13.96
N LEU A 116 4.89 -7.11 -13.14
CA LEU A 116 5.58 -5.92 -12.62
C LEU A 116 6.75 -6.28 -11.70
N LEU A 117 6.60 -7.31 -10.87
CA LEU A 117 7.66 -7.74 -9.96
C LEU A 117 8.84 -8.35 -10.70
N THR A 118 8.60 -9.09 -11.79
CA THR A 118 9.65 -9.61 -12.67
C THR A 118 10.37 -8.51 -13.43
N SER A 119 9.70 -7.39 -13.74
CA SER A 119 10.30 -6.29 -14.48
C SER A 119 11.16 -5.34 -13.64
N ILE A 120 11.00 -5.36 -12.30
CA ILE A 120 11.85 -4.58 -11.39
C ILE A 120 13.05 -5.44 -10.97
N GLU A 121 14.25 -5.01 -11.33
CA GLU A 121 15.50 -5.69 -10.95
C GLU A 121 15.64 -5.72 -9.42
N GLY A 122 15.41 -6.89 -8.82
CA GLY A 122 15.57 -7.11 -7.40
C GLY A 122 15.39 -8.59 -7.05
N GLN A 123 16.20 -9.12 -6.14
CA GLN A 123 15.93 -10.44 -5.56
C GLN A 123 14.63 -10.36 -4.76
N ILE A 124 13.54 -10.88 -5.31
CA ILE A 124 12.23 -10.96 -4.64
C ILE A 124 12.11 -12.37 -4.06
N PRO A 125 12.25 -12.57 -2.74
CA PRO A 125 12.49 -13.91 -2.19
C PRO A 125 11.29 -14.88 -2.19
N TRP A 126 10.12 -14.51 -2.72
CA TRP A 126 8.88 -15.27 -2.50
C TRP A 126 7.83 -15.19 -3.62
N ILE A 127 8.21 -14.92 -4.87
CA ILE A 127 7.21 -14.89 -5.96
C ILE A 127 6.44 -16.23 -6.10
N ASP A 128 6.92 -17.34 -5.52
CA ASP A 128 6.32 -18.68 -5.67
C ASP A 128 6.04 -19.45 -4.36
N ARG A 129 5.48 -18.81 -3.31
CA ARG A 129 4.81 -19.57 -2.23
C ARG A 129 3.33 -19.24 -2.14
#